data_AF-A0A098LJP6-F1
#
_entry.id   AF-A0A098LJP6-F1
#
_cell.length_a   1.000
_cell.length_b   1.000
_cell.length_c   1.000
_cell.angle_alpha   90.00
_cell.angle_beta   90.00
_cell.angle_gamma   90.00
#
_symmetry.space_group_name_H-M   'P 1'
#
loop_
_entity.id
_entity.type
_entity.pdbx_description
1 polymer ?
#
loop_
_entity_poly.entity_id
_entity_poly.type
_entity_poly.pdbx_seq_one_letter_code
_entity_poly.pdbx_strand_id
1 'polypeptide(L)'
;MILAFIHVIFPKYFDWENELQSVSLINKQLMYVHTFFIALVVFLFGMFCFFSAEELLNTKLGKQVVLALAVFWGLRMLFQFFVYSPKLWKGKALETFVHIVFSLIWTYFTVVFLAAYLM
;
A
#
# COMPACT_ATOMS: atom_id res chain seq x y z
N MET A 1 -6.55 -3.93 6.52
CA MET A 1 -6.39 -5.35 6.88
C MET A 1 -6.35 -6.27 5.66
N ILE A 2 -7.41 -6.40 4.85
CA ILE A 2 -7.40 -7.28 3.65
C ILE A 2 -6.19 -7.03 2.73
N LEU A 3 -5.88 -5.76 2.48
CA LEU A 3 -4.72 -5.35 1.68
C LEU A 3 -3.38 -5.93 2.19
N ALA A 4 -3.21 -6.08 3.50
CA ALA A 4 -1.99 -6.66 4.06
C ALA A 4 -1.82 -8.12 3.62
N PHE A 5 -2.89 -8.91 3.65
CA PHE A 5 -2.85 -10.32 3.27
C PHE A 5 -2.52 -10.55 1.79
N ILE A 6 -2.84 -9.60 0.91
CA ILE A 6 -2.46 -9.67 -0.51
C ILE A 6 -0.93 -9.70 -0.69
N HIS A 7 -0.14 -9.18 0.26
CA HIS A 7 1.32 -9.19 0.13
C HIS A 7 1.92 -10.59 0.30
N VAL A 8 1.20 -11.52 0.93
CA VAL A 8 1.65 -12.92 1.12
C VAL A 8 1.81 -13.63 -0.23
N ILE A 9 1.01 -13.28 -1.24
CA ILE A 9 1.08 -13.92 -2.55
C ILE A 9 2.19 -13.37 -3.45
N PHE A 10 2.81 -12.23 -3.10
CA PHE A 10 3.78 -11.55 -3.96
C PHE A 10 5.00 -12.40 -4.34
N PRO A 11 5.69 -13.09 -3.41
CA PRO A 11 6.85 -13.90 -3.79
C PRO A 11 6.54 -14.95 -4.84
N LYS A 12 5.36 -15.57 -4.75
CA LYS A 12 4.90 -16.59 -5.69
C LYS A 12 4.38 -16.00 -6.99
N TYR A 13 3.57 -14.94 -6.92
CA TYR A 13 2.95 -14.31 -8.10
C TYR A 13 3.98 -13.67 -9.03
N PHE A 14 5.02 -13.05 -8.46
CA PHE A 14 6.09 -12.40 -9.21
C PHE A 14 7.31 -13.29 -9.44
N ASP A 15 7.21 -14.60 -9.16
CA ASP A 15 8.28 -15.58 -9.35
C ASP A 15 9.65 -15.10 -8.81
N TRP A 16 9.67 -14.59 -7.58
CA TRP A 16 10.86 -13.98 -6.99
C TRP A 16 12.05 -14.93 -6.87
N GLU A 17 11.80 -16.25 -6.86
CA GLU A 17 12.85 -17.25 -6.90
C GLU A 17 13.69 -17.14 -8.16
N ASN A 18 13.07 -16.92 -9.33
CA ASN A 18 13.74 -16.77 -10.62
C ASN A 18 14.09 -15.31 -10.93
N GLU A 19 13.15 -14.38 -10.75
CA GLU A 19 13.32 -12.96 -11.11
C GLU A 19 14.41 -12.26 -10.29
N LEU A 20 14.68 -12.73 -9.06
CA LEU A 20 15.73 -12.17 -8.22
C LEU A 20 17.05 -12.94 -8.30
N GLN A 21 17.22 -13.91 -9.20
CA GLN A 21 18.45 -14.75 -9.23
C GLN A 21 19.73 -13.94 -9.41
N SER A 22 19.71 -12.94 -10.29
CA SER A 22 20.85 -12.07 -10.63
C SER A 22 21.15 -10.99 -9.59
N VAL A 23 20.29 -10.83 -8.59
CA VAL A 23 20.40 -9.82 -7.54
C VAL A 23 21.32 -10.33 -6.40
N SER A 24 22.05 -9.44 -5.72
CA SER A 24 22.88 -9.83 -4.57
C SER A 24 22.02 -10.39 -3.43
N LEU A 25 22.55 -11.34 -2.64
CA LEU A 25 21.80 -12.01 -1.57
C LEU A 25 21.11 -11.02 -0.62
N ILE A 26 21.82 -9.97 -0.20
CA ILE A 26 21.28 -8.94 0.69
C ILE A 26 20.06 -8.25 0.07
N ASN A 27 20.11 -7.92 -1.22
CA ASN A 27 19.01 -7.25 -1.91
C ASN A 27 17.82 -8.20 -2.14
N LYS A 28 18.07 -9.51 -2.35
CA LYS A 28 16.98 -10.51 -2.36
C LYS A 28 16.25 -10.52 -1.04
N GLN A 29 16.99 -10.69 0.06
CA GLN A 29 16.41 -10.73 1.41
C GLN A 29 15.71 -9.41 1.77
N LEU A 30 16.29 -8.27 1.35
CA LEU A 30 15.70 -6.95 1.56
C LEU A 30 14.28 -6.85 0.96
N MET A 31 14.04 -7.42 -0.23
CA MET A 31 12.72 -7.45 -0.88
C MET A 31 11.68 -8.18 -0.02
N TYR A 32 12.02 -9.36 0.50
CA TYR A 32 11.14 -10.12 1.39
C TYR A 32 10.88 -9.38 2.71
N VAL A 33 11.94 -8.87 3.34
CA VAL A 33 11.83 -8.15 4.62
C VAL A 33 10.98 -6.89 4.45
N HIS A 34 11.22 -6.08 3.42
CA HIS A 34 10.43 -4.87 3.17
C HIS A 34 8.96 -5.20 2.91
N THR A 35 8.69 -6.21 2.09
CA THR A 35 7.31 -6.63 1.80
C THR A 35 6.58 -7.09 3.05
N PHE A 36 7.25 -7.84 3.93
CA PHE A 36 6.69 -8.25 5.21
C PHE A 36 6.36 -7.05 6.11
N PHE A 37 7.30 -6.11 6.27
CA PHE A 37 7.06 -4.94 7.13
C PHE A 37 6.00 -4.00 6.56
N ILE A 38 5.90 -3.86 5.24
CA ILE A 38 4.79 -3.13 4.60
C ILE A 38 3.46 -3.81 4.93
N ALA A 39 3.37 -5.12 4.75
CA ALA A 39 2.15 -5.88 5.09
C ALA A 39 1.77 -5.71 6.56
N LEU A 40 2.74 -5.84 7.47
CA LEU A 40 2.54 -5.68 8.90
C LEU A 40 2.02 -4.28 9.24
N VAL A 41 2.67 -3.22 8.76
CA VAL A 41 2.27 -1.84 9.06
C VAL A 41 0.88 -1.53 8.50
N VAL A 42 0.57 -1.98 7.27
CA VAL A 42 -0.78 -1.84 6.68
C VAL A 42 -1.83 -2.61 7.47
N PHE A 43 -1.47 -3.76 8.05
CA PHE A 43 -2.35 -4.52 8.93
C PHE A 43 -2.60 -3.78 10.24
N LEU A 44 -1.55 -3.33 10.92
CA LEU A 44 -1.62 -2.62 12.21
C LEU A 44 -2.44 -1.33 12.11
N PHE A 45 -2.19 -0.48 11.10
CA PHE A 45 -3.02 0.71 10.89
C PHE A 45 -4.46 0.37 10.54
N GLY A 46 -4.68 -0.73 9.80
CA GLY A 46 -6.00 -1.27 9.57
C GLY A 46 -6.72 -1.67 10.86
N MET A 47 -6.01 -2.23 11.84
CA MET A 47 -6.57 -2.53 13.16
C MET A 47 -6.89 -1.26 13.94
N PHE A 48 -6.01 -0.24 13.93
CA PHE A 48 -6.32 1.03 14.60
C PHE A 48 -7.55 1.73 14.01
N CYS A 49 -7.73 1.67 12.70
CA CYS A 49 -8.95 2.19 12.06
C CYS A 49 -10.23 1.45 12.52
N PHE A 50 -10.13 0.19 12.95
CA PHE A 50 -11.29 -0.60 13.36
C PHE A 50 -11.55 -0.52 14.87
N PHE A 51 -10.50 -0.65 15.69
CA PHE A 51 -10.61 -0.71 17.15
C PHE A 51 -10.42 0.64 17.85
N SER A 52 -9.87 1.64 17.18
CA SER A 52 -9.53 2.94 17.77
C SER A 52 -9.98 4.11 16.89
N ALA A 53 -11.07 3.92 16.14
CA ALA A 53 -11.60 4.92 15.22
C ALA A 53 -11.97 6.24 15.93
N GLU A 54 -12.60 6.16 17.10
CA GLU A 54 -13.00 7.35 17.87
C GLU A 54 -11.80 8.18 18.32
N GLU A 55 -10.75 7.52 18.83
CA GLU A 55 -9.48 8.14 19.20
C GLU A 55 -8.80 8.81 17.99
N LEU A 56 -8.82 8.14 16.83
CA LEU A 56 -8.24 8.66 15.58
C LEU A 56 -8.97 9.92 15.09
N LEU A 57 -10.27 10.01 15.28
CA LEU A 57 -11.08 11.14 14.79
C LEU A 57 -11.08 12.32 15.75
N ASN A 58 -11.10 12.07 17.07
CA ASN A 58 -11.41 13.11 18.06
C ASN A 58 -10.19 13.65 18.80
N THR A 59 -9.04 12.98 18.76
CA THR A 59 -7.83 13.46 19.43
C THR A 59 -6.88 14.20 18.49
N LYS A 60 -6.08 15.12 19.04
CA LYS A 60 -5.04 15.82 18.29
C LYS A 60 -4.03 14.87 17.66
N LEU A 61 -3.58 13.86 18.41
CA LEU A 61 -2.65 12.84 17.91
C LEU A 61 -3.31 11.98 16.84
N GLY A 62 -4.56 11.54 17.07
CA GLY A 62 -5.35 10.79 16.11
C GLY A 62 -5.47 11.49 14.77
N LYS A 63 -5.86 12.78 14.77
CA LYS A 63 -5.95 13.59 13.56
C LYS A 63 -4.60 13.71 12.82
N GLN A 64 -3.49 13.81 13.54
CA GLN A 64 -2.15 13.82 12.92
C GLN A 64 -1.83 12.47 12.26
N VAL A 65 -2.19 11.35 12.90
CA VAL A 65 -2.04 10.01 12.32
C VAL A 65 -2.90 9.86 11.07
N VAL A 66 -4.16 10.30 11.12
CA VAL A 66 -5.08 10.28 9.97
C VAL A 66 -4.54 11.11 8.81
N LEU A 67 -4.02 12.32 9.07
CA LEU A 67 -3.37 13.14 8.05
C LEU A 67 -2.14 12.44 7.45
N ALA A 68 -1.30 11.82 8.30
CA ALA A 68 -0.14 11.06 7.82
C ALA A 68 -0.55 9.89 6.92
N LEU A 69 -1.66 9.20 7.24
CA LEU A 69 -2.23 8.15 6.38
C LEU A 69 -2.76 8.72 5.06
N ALA A 70 -3.43 9.88 5.08
CA ALA A 70 -3.89 10.55 3.86
C ALA A 70 -2.70 10.87 2.93
N VAL A 71 -1.62 11.43 3.49
CA VAL A 71 -0.38 11.72 2.74
C VAL A 71 0.25 10.43 2.23
N PHE A 72 0.36 9.39 3.04
CA PHE A 72 0.95 8.11 2.65
C PHE A 72 0.22 7.49 1.44
N TRP A 73 -1.11 7.40 1.51
CA TRP A 73 -1.91 6.82 0.42
C TRP A 73 -1.94 7.73 -0.82
N GLY A 74 -1.94 9.05 -0.63
CA GLY A 74 -1.83 10.02 -1.72
C GLY A 74 -0.50 9.89 -2.47
N LEU A 75 0.61 9.82 -1.75
CA LEU A 75 1.93 9.56 -2.33
C LEU A 75 1.97 8.19 -3.02
N ARG A 76 1.37 7.15 -2.42
CA ARG A 76 1.28 5.81 -3.02
C ARG A 76 0.54 5.83 -4.36
N MET A 77 -0.51 6.66 -4.49
CA MET A 77 -1.22 6.90 -5.74
C MET A 77 -0.31 7.60 -6.76
N LEU A 78 0.42 8.65 -6.37
CA LEU A 78 1.35 9.35 -7.26
C LEU A 78 2.43 8.40 -7.80
N PHE A 79 3.02 7.56 -6.94
CA PHE A 79 4.02 6.58 -7.36
C PHE A 79 3.46 5.58 -8.38
N GLN A 80 2.19 5.22 -8.26
CA GLN A 80 1.53 4.33 -9.21
C GLN A 80 1.53 4.87 -10.64
N PHE A 81 1.30 6.18 -10.82
CA PHE A 81 1.18 6.81 -12.14
C PHE A 81 2.48 7.41 -12.66
N PHE A 82 3.33 7.94 -11.78
CA PHE A 82 4.50 8.73 -12.16
C PHE A 82 5.83 8.03 -11.97
N VAL A 83 5.91 7.01 -11.10
CA VAL A 83 7.16 6.28 -10.82
C VAL A 83 7.17 4.94 -11.55
N TYR A 84 6.08 4.17 -11.50
CA TYR A 84 6.00 2.91 -12.24
C TYR A 84 5.86 3.14 -13.74
N SER A 85 6.65 2.40 -14.53
CA SER A 85 6.59 2.48 -15.99
C SER A 85 5.21 2.03 -16.50
N PRO A 86 4.57 2.78 -17.43
CA PRO A 86 3.34 2.34 -18.07
C PRO A 86 3.46 0.99 -18.80
N LYS A 87 4.68 0.57 -19.17
CA LYS A 87 4.97 -0.74 -19.78
C LYS A 87 4.61 -1.93 -18.89
N LEU A 88 4.51 -1.71 -17.57
CA LEU A 88 4.16 -2.77 -16.63
C LEU A 88 2.70 -3.18 -16.71
N TRP A 89 1.81 -2.29 -17.16
CA TRP A 89 0.36 -2.53 -17.15
C TRP A 89 -0.32 -2.30 -18.50
N LYS A 90 0.07 -1.29 -19.28
CA LYS A 90 -0.59 -0.99 -20.57
C LYS A 90 -0.41 -2.14 -21.56
N GLY A 91 -1.51 -2.54 -22.19
CA GLY A 91 -1.54 -3.66 -23.14
C GLY A 91 -1.64 -5.04 -22.49
N LYS A 92 -1.65 -5.12 -21.15
CA LYS A 92 -1.83 -6.36 -20.41
C LYS A 92 -3.13 -6.31 -19.61
N ALA A 93 -4.08 -7.20 -19.93
CA ALA A 93 -5.44 -7.11 -19.41
C ALA A 93 -5.50 -7.22 -17.87
N LEU A 94 -4.82 -8.19 -17.29
CA LEU A 94 -4.81 -8.43 -15.85
C LEU A 94 -4.14 -7.27 -15.10
N GLU A 95 -2.96 -6.85 -15.52
CA GLU A 95 -2.20 -5.80 -14.87
C GLU A 95 -2.87 -4.44 -15.04
N THR A 96 -3.53 -4.18 -16.16
CA THR A 96 -4.39 -3.00 -16.34
C THR A 96 -5.55 -3.02 -15.34
N PHE A 97 -6.25 -4.15 -15.20
CA PHE A 97 -7.33 -4.29 -14.24
C PHE A 97 -6.83 -4.05 -12.81
N VAL A 98 -5.74 -4.70 -12.41
CA VAL A 98 -5.10 -4.51 -11.11
C VAL A 98 -4.68 -3.06 -10.90
N HIS A 99 -4.11 -2.41 -11.91
CA HIS A 99 -3.72 -1.00 -11.85
C HIS A 99 -4.92 -0.09 -11.59
N ILE A 100 -6.04 -0.29 -12.29
CA ILE A 100 -7.28 0.48 -12.10
C ILE A 100 -7.83 0.26 -10.69
N VAL A 101 -7.97 -1.00 -10.26
CA VAL A 101 -8.49 -1.35 -8.94
C VAL A 101 -7.66 -0.70 -7.83
N PHE A 102 -6.34 -0.82 -7.89
CA PHE A 102 -5.47 -0.21 -6.88
C PHE A 102 -5.50 1.32 -6.94
N SER A 103 -5.58 1.93 -8.12
CA SER A 103 -5.73 3.38 -8.22
C SER A 103 -7.01 3.87 -7.55
N LEU A 104 -8.14 3.17 -7.74
CA LEU A 104 -9.40 3.46 -7.03
C LEU A 104 -9.25 3.29 -5.52
N ILE A 105 -8.58 2.23 -5.06
CA ILE A 105 -8.34 2.00 -3.62
C ILE A 105 -7.49 3.12 -3.01
N TRP A 106 -6.41 3.54 -3.68
CA TRP A 106 -5.54 4.60 -3.18
C TRP A 106 -6.26 5.95 -3.14
N THR A 107 -7.05 6.27 -4.17
CA THR A 107 -7.90 7.46 -4.18
C THR A 107 -8.90 7.41 -3.03
N TYR A 108 -9.59 6.28 -2.85
CA TYR A 108 -10.55 6.10 -1.76
C TYR A 108 -9.89 6.34 -0.39
N PHE A 109 -8.79 5.66 -0.08
CA PHE A 109 -8.09 5.87 1.20
C PHE A 109 -7.62 7.31 1.39
N THR A 110 -7.04 7.92 0.35
CA THR A 110 -6.60 9.32 0.42
C THR A 110 -7.76 10.25 0.77
N VAL A 111 -8.90 10.11 0.06
CA VAL A 111 -10.08 10.95 0.26
C VAL A 111 -10.70 10.71 1.63
N VAL A 112 -10.88 9.46 2.06
CA VAL A 112 -11.48 9.14 3.36
C VAL A 112 -10.64 9.66 4.51
N PHE A 113 -9.32 9.43 4.50
CA PHE A 113 -8.46 9.94 5.56
C PHE A 113 -8.37 11.48 5.53
N LEU A 114 -8.35 12.11 4.36
CA LEU A 114 -8.38 13.57 4.28
C LEU A 114 -9.71 14.14 4.81
N ALA A 115 -10.84 13.53 4.46
CA ALA A 115 -12.15 13.93 4.99
C ALA A 115 -12.20 13.76 6.51
N ALA A 116 -11.73 12.63 7.03
CA ALA A 116 -11.65 12.34 8.45
C ALA A 116 -10.76 13.35 9.23
N TYR A 117 -9.73 13.91 8.59
CA TYR A 117 -8.92 14.96 9.19
C TYR A 117 -9.63 16.32 9.26
N LEU A 118 -10.45 16.62 8.24
CA LEU A 118 -11.13 17.91 8.08
C LEU A 118 -12.42 18.05 8.90
N MET A 119 -13.02 16.93 9.32
CA MET A 119 -14.14 16.87 10.28
C MET A 119 -13.64 17.17 11.69
#